data_AF-A0A356K5V0-F1
#
_entry.id   AF-A0A356K5V0-F1
#
_cell.length_a   1.000
_cell.length_b   1.000
_cell.length_c   1.000
_cell.angle_alpha   90.00
_cell.angle_beta   90.00
_cell.angle_gamma   90.00
#
_symmetry.space_group_name_H-M   'P 1'
#
loop_
_entity.id
_entity.type
_entity.pdbx_description
1 polymer ?
#
loop_
_entity_poly.entity_id
_entity_poly.type
_entity_poly.pdbx_seq_one_letter_code
_entity_poly.pdbx_strand_id
1 'polypeptide(L)'
;MTKAQLGALDRVDPFLMDPIVDAMAVFNRQAPMALEIGFGMGQTLVHFAGCHPEWNCIGVDVYRPGIGSLVLQCEQQNIKNVRIVEADALSVLERLEDNSIELMMVFFPDPWPKKRHHKRRLVTPAFGTLASSKLNVGGRLLLA
;
A
#
# COMPACT_ATOMS: atom_id res chain seq x y z
N MET A 1 6.06 -10.85 16.37
CA MET A 1 6.33 -9.39 16.34
C MET A 1 7.46 -9.10 17.32
N THR A 2 8.50 -8.38 16.90
CA THR A 2 9.65 -8.04 17.76
C THR A 2 9.30 -6.84 18.66
N LYS A 3 10.08 -6.62 19.74
CA LYS A 3 9.92 -5.43 20.60
C LYS A 3 10.06 -4.13 19.78
N ALA A 4 10.94 -4.12 18.79
CA ALA A 4 11.13 -2.96 17.91
C ALA A 4 9.89 -2.68 17.06
N GLN A 5 9.27 -3.71 16.48
CA GLN A 5 8.04 -3.57 15.69
C GLN A 5 6.86 -3.08 16.54
N LEU A 6 6.73 -3.60 17.78
CA LEU A 6 5.74 -3.12 18.75
C LEU A 6 5.93 -1.62 19.04
N GLY A 7 7.15 -1.21 19.41
CA GLY A 7 7.41 0.20 19.70
C GLY A 7 7.23 1.12 18.49
N ALA A 8 7.41 0.62 17.27
CA ALA A 8 7.14 1.40 16.06
C ALA A 8 5.64 1.56 15.77
N LEU A 9 4.81 0.58 16.13
CA LEU A 9 3.34 0.72 16.05
C LEU A 9 2.83 1.83 16.96
N ASP A 10 3.47 2.06 18.11
CA ASP A 10 3.13 3.19 18.99
C ASP A 10 3.45 4.56 18.37
N ARG A 11 4.21 4.60 17.26
CA ARG A 11 4.59 5.81 16.51
C ARG A 11 4.04 5.81 15.08
N VAL A 12 3.03 4.99 14.78
CA VAL A 12 2.50 4.83 13.42
C VAL A 12 1.69 6.04 12.96
N ASP A 13 1.14 6.84 13.88
CA ASP A 13 0.19 7.93 13.58
C ASP A 13 0.63 8.88 12.45
N PRO A 14 1.91 9.33 12.34
CA PRO A 14 2.33 10.20 11.24
C PRO A 14 2.32 9.53 9.86
N PHE A 15 2.30 8.19 9.82
CA PHE A 15 2.23 7.41 8.60
C PHE A 15 0.78 7.08 8.22
N LEU A 16 -0.15 7.03 9.18
CA LEU A 16 -1.52 6.63 8.91
C LEU A 16 -2.24 7.67 8.03
N MET A 17 -3.05 7.17 7.12
CA MET A 17 -3.97 7.98 6.33
C MET A 17 -5.34 7.33 6.21
N ASP A 18 -6.38 8.14 6.12
CA ASP A 18 -7.73 7.68 5.78
C ASP A 18 -7.84 7.64 4.24
N PRO A 19 -8.26 6.50 3.65
CA PRO A 19 -8.40 6.38 2.20
C PRO A 19 -9.49 7.28 1.58
N ILE A 20 -10.37 7.88 2.39
CA ILE A 20 -11.38 8.86 1.95
C ILE A 20 -10.79 10.26 1.82
N VAL A 21 -9.66 10.54 2.50
CA VAL A 21 -9.03 11.86 2.47
C VAL A 21 -8.22 12.00 1.19
N ASP A 22 -8.35 13.16 0.53
CA ASP A 22 -7.55 13.52 -0.65
C ASP A 22 -6.06 13.27 -0.37
N ALA A 23 -5.46 12.38 -1.15
CA ALA A 23 -4.06 12.03 -1.01
C ALA A 23 -3.15 13.27 -1.15
N MET A 24 -3.55 14.29 -1.94
CA MET A 24 -2.85 15.58 -1.99
C MET A 24 -2.83 16.27 -0.63
N ALA A 25 -3.91 16.19 0.15
CA ALA A 25 -3.98 16.76 1.49
C ALA A 25 -3.08 16.01 2.49
N VAL A 26 -2.94 14.69 2.33
CA VAL A 26 -2.12 13.84 3.22
C VAL A 26 -0.62 14.03 2.96
N PHE A 27 -0.22 14.14 1.69
CA PHE A 27 1.18 14.32 1.30
C PHE A 27 1.60 15.80 1.24
N ASN A 28 0.64 16.73 1.29
CA ASN A 28 0.85 18.18 1.17
C ASN A 28 1.64 18.58 -0.09
N ARG A 29 1.46 17.83 -1.18
CA ARG A 29 2.07 18.09 -2.49
C ARG A 29 1.33 17.34 -3.60
N GLN A 30 1.51 17.82 -4.83
CA GLN A 30 1.11 17.11 -6.04
C GLN A 30 2.29 16.28 -6.57
N ALA A 31 2.08 14.97 -6.68
CA ALA A 31 3.09 14.02 -7.14
C ALA A 31 2.38 12.73 -7.62
N PRO A 32 3.00 11.94 -8.51
CA PRO A 32 2.47 10.65 -8.90
C PRO A 32 2.36 9.71 -7.70
N MET A 33 1.33 8.87 -7.69
CA MET A 33 0.99 7.95 -6.63
C MET A 33 1.32 6.50 -6.99
N ALA A 34 2.06 5.85 -6.09
CA ALA A 34 2.28 4.42 -6.09
C ALA A 34 1.53 3.78 -4.92
N LEU A 35 0.85 2.67 -5.18
CA LEU A 35 0.12 1.88 -4.19
C LEU A 35 0.68 0.45 -4.14
N GLU A 36 1.08 -0.02 -2.97
CA GLU A 36 1.38 -1.43 -2.73
C GLU A 36 0.30 -2.08 -1.86
N ILE A 37 -0.36 -3.10 -2.39
CA ILE A 37 -1.35 -3.91 -1.67
C ILE A 37 -0.66 -5.14 -1.08
N GLY A 38 -0.80 -5.32 0.22
CA GLY A 38 -0.20 -6.44 0.94
C GLY A 38 1.32 -6.32 0.98
N PHE A 39 1.83 -5.15 1.39
CA PHE A 39 3.27 -4.86 1.38
C PHE A 39 4.09 -5.76 2.33
N GLY A 40 3.45 -6.53 3.21
CA GLY A 40 4.10 -7.46 4.11
C GLY A 40 5.08 -6.74 5.03
N MET A 41 6.39 -6.98 4.86
CA MET A 41 7.41 -6.30 5.67
C MET A 41 7.81 -4.91 5.16
N GLY A 42 7.26 -4.47 4.02
CA GLY A 42 7.44 -3.13 3.46
C GLY A 42 8.75 -2.89 2.73
N GLN A 43 9.55 -3.93 2.46
CA GLN A 43 10.88 -3.79 1.83
C GLN A 43 10.78 -3.17 0.43
N THR A 44 9.84 -3.65 -0.38
CA THR A 44 9.58 -3.12 -1.72
C THR A 44 9.17 -1.65 -1.64
N LEU A 45 8.14 -1.34 -0.84
CA LEU A 45 7.63 0.02 -0.69
C LEU A 45 8.72 1.02 -0.27
N VAL A 46 9.51 0.68 0.74
CA VAL A 46 10.59 1.54 1.25
C VAL A 46 11.65 1.74 0.19
N HIS A 47 12.06 0.67 -0.48
CA HIS A 47 13.07 0.76 -1.53
C HIS A 47 12.58 1.65 -2.69
N PHE A 48 11.35 1.43 -3.15
CA PHE A 48 10.74 2.25 -4.19
C PHE A 48 10.66 3.72 -3.75
N ALA A 49 10.14 4.00 -2.56
CA ALA A 49 10.00 5.35 -2.05
C ALA A 49 11.34 6.09 -1.90
N GLY A 50 12.40 5.36 -1.52
CA GLY A 50 13.76 5.91 -1.41
C GLY A 50 14.42 6.19 -2.77
N CYS A 51 14.16 5.36 -3.77
CA CYS A 51 14.62 5.58 -5.15
C CYS A 51 13.83 6.67 -5.87
N HIS A 52 12.58 6.90 -5.45
CA HIS A 52 11.62 7.80 -6.09
C HIS A 52 11.05 8.84 -5.11
N PRO A 53 11.88 9.75 -4.57
CA PRO A 53 11.40 10.80 -3.65
C PRO A 53 10.34 11.72 -4.29
N GLU A 54 10.29 11.80 -5.61
CA GLU A 54 9.28 12.53 -6.38
C GLU A 54 7.88 11.88 -6.35
N TRP A 55 7.75 10.63 -5.87
CA TRP A 55 6.47 9.89 -5.81
C TRP A 55 5.87 9.86 -4.42
N ASN A 56 4.54 9.90 -4.32
CA ASN A 56 3.78 9.59 -3.12
C ASN A 56 3.52 8.09 -3.06
N CYS A 57 3.91 7.42 -1.98
CA CYS A 57 3.82 5.97 -1.84
C CYS A 57 2.82 5.58 -0.74
N ILE A 58 1.86 4.73 -1.07
CA ILE A 58 0.82 4.26 -0.16
C ILE A 58 0.99 2.75 0.01
N GLY A 59 1.09 2.29 1.26
CA GLY A 59 1.06 0.88 1.61
C GLY A 59 -0.28 0.51 2.24
N VAL A 60 -0.92 -0.56 1.75
CA VAL A 60 -2.15 -1.11 2.34
C VAL A 60 -1.86 -2.49 2.90
N ASP A 61 -2.05 -2.68 4.21
CA ASP A 61 -1.89 -4.00 4.83
C ASP A 61 -2.66 -4.08 6.15
N VAL A 62 -3.08 -5.29 6.53
CA VAL A 62 -3.70 -5.59 7.84
C VAL A 62 -2.69 -6.22 8.82
N TYR A 63 -1.53 -6.63 8.32
CA TYR A 63 -0.52 -7.35 9.07
C TYR A 63 0.35 -6.38 9.90
N ARG A 64 -0.09 -6.13 11.14
CA ARG A 64 0.54 -5.21 12.11
C ARG A 64 2.07 -5.38 12.29
N PRO A 65 2.65 -6.60 12.36
CA PRO A 65 4.11 -6.73 12.44
C PRO A 65 4.82 -6.18 11.20
N GLY A 66 4.18 -6.28 10.04
CA GLY A 66 4.62 -5.68 8.79
C GLY A 66 4.57 -4.16 8.81
N ILE A 67 3.45 -3.60 9.27
CA ILE A 67 3.30 -2.15 9.49
C ILE A 67 4.41 -1.60 10.39
N GLY A 68 4.68 -2.25 11.54
CA GLY A 68 5.77 -1.86 12.42
C GLY A 68 7.15 -1.96 11.74
N SER A 69 7.35 -2.97 10.88
CA SER A 69 8.58 -3.11 10.07
C SER A 69 8.76 -1.98 9.08
N LEU A 70 7.68 -1.59 8.39
CA LEU A 70 7.68 -0.48 7.43
C LEU A 70 8.02 0.84 8.13
N VAL A 71 7.38 1.15 9.26
CA VAL A 71 7.67 2.35 10.05
C VAL A 71 9.15 2.42 10.46
N LEU A 72 9.71 1.33 11.00
CA LEU A 72 11.13 1.29 11.38
C LEU A 72 12.07 1.58 10.19
N GLN A 73 11.79 0.97 9.04
CA GLN A 73 12.63 1.16 7.86
C GLN A 73 12.52 2.58 7.32
N CYS A 74 11.32 3.17 7.31
CA CYS A 74 11.13 4.57 6.94
C CYS A 74 11.88 5.52 7.89
N GLU A 75 11.83 5.29 9.20
CA GLU A 75 12.58 6.07 10.19
C GLU A 75 14.10 5.96 9.96
N GLN A 76 14.61 4.74 9.78
CA GLN A 76 16.04 4.46 9.58
C GLN A 76 16.60 5.08 8.30
N GLN A 77 15.82 5.07 7.22
CA GLN A 77 16.23 5.57 5.90
C GLN A 77 15.75 7.00 5.64
N ASN A 78 15.14 7.65 6.63
CA ASN A 78 14.58 9.00 6.53
C ASN A 78 13.58 9.18 5.38
N ILE A 79 12.77 8.16 5.09
CA ILE A 79 11.72 8.19 4.07
C ILE A 79 10.54 9.04 4.57
N LYS A 80 10.09 9.99 3.75
CA LYS A 80 9.00 10.95 4.10
C LYS A 80 7.76 10.83 3.22
N ASN A 81 7.91 10.18 2.07
CA ASN A 81 6.91 10.05 1.04
C ASN A 81 6.14 8.71 1.11
N VAL A 82 6.05 8.09 2.29
CA VAL A 82 5.25 6.88 2.53
C VAL A 82 4.09 7.18 3.48
N ARG A 83 2.92 6.63 3.18
CA ARG A 83 1.74 6.56 4.05
C ARG A 83 1.18 5.15 4.09
N ILE A 84 0.44 4.84 5.14
CA ILE A 84 -0.07 3.50 5.45
C ILE A 84 -1.58 3.58 5.65
N VAL A 85 -2.30 2.64 5.06
CA VAL A 85 -3.70 2.36 5.37
C VAL A 85 -3.79 0.97 5.98
N GLU A 86 -4.12 0.89 7.27
CA GLU A 86 -4.34 -0.37 7.98
C GLU A 86 -5.77 -0.88 7.72
N ALA A 87 -6.00 -1.52 6.57
CA ALA A 87 -7.33 -2.01 6.19
C ALA A 87 -7.28 -3.12 5.13
N ASP A 88 -8.43 -3.75 4.89
CA ASP A 88 -8.61 -4.68 3.77
C ASP A 88 -8.45 -3.94 2.43
N ALA A 89 -7.70 -4.54 1.51
CA ALA A 89 -7.33 -3.93 0.25
C ALA A 89 -8.53 -3.55 -0.64
N LEU A 90 -9.55 -4.41 -0.71
CA LEU A 90 -10.73 -4.12 -1.54
C LEU A 90 -11.49 -2.94 -0.96
N SER A 91 -11.63 -2.89 0.37
CA SER A 91 -12.29 -1.77 1.05
C SER A 91 -11.58 -0.43 0.84
N VAL A 92 -10.26 -0.45 0.71
CA VAL A 92 -9.46 0.75 0.39
C VAL A 92 -9.68 1.14 -1.06
N LEU A 93 -9.56 0.21 -2.00
CA LEU A 93 -9.76 0.50 -3.41
C LEU A 93 -11.16 1.08 -3.66
N GLU A 94 -12.21 0.53 -3.06
CA GLU A 94 -13.59 1.04 -3.18
C GLU A 94 -13.75 2.50 -2.75
N ARG A 95 -12.89 2.99 -1.86
CA ARG A 95 -12.93 4.36 -1.31
C ARG A 95 -11.98 5.32 -2.00
N LEU A 96 -10.95 4.81 -2.68
CA LEU A 96 -10.03 5.63 -3.44
C LEU A 96 -10.76 6.30 -4.61
N GLU A 97 -10.34 7.52 -4.92
CA GLU A 97 -10.78 8.22 -6.12
C GLU A 97 -10.36 7.45 -7.39
N ASP A 98 -11.23 7.44 -8.39
CA ASP A 98 -10.91 6.86 -9.69
C ASP A 98 -9.82 7.68 -10.39
N ASN A 99 -8.98 7.03 -11.21
CA ASN A 99 -7.87 7.68 -11.91
C ASN A 99 -6.90 8.45 -10.99
N SER A 100 -6.62 7.91 -9.81
CA SER A 100 -5.73 8.55 -8.83
C SER A 100 -4.36 7.87 -8.74
N ILE A 101 -4.20 6.65 -9.26
CA ILE A 101 -2.99 5.84 -9.09
C ILE A 101 -2.22 5.67 -10.41
N GLU A 102 -0.95 6.02 -10.44
CA GLU A 102 -0.08 5.77 -11.60
C GLU A 102 0.52 4.36 -11.58
N LEU A 103 0.82 3.84 -10.39
CA LEU A 103 1.44 2.52 -10.21
C LEU A 103 0.77 1.76 -9.07
N MET A 104 0.20 0.60 -9.37
CA MET A 104 -0.29 -0.36 -8.38
C MET A 104 0.61 -1.60 -8.38
N MET A 105 1.04 -2.04 -7.21
CA MET A 105 1.87 -3.22 -7.00
C MET A 105 1.13 -4.20 -6.10
N VAL A 106 1.08 -5.46 -6.52
CA VAL A 106 0.54 -6.58 -5.74
C VAL A 106 1.53 -7.72 -5.88
N PHE A 107 2.36 -7.91 -4.87
CA PHE A 107 3.43 -8.90 -4.91
C PHE A 107 3.19 -10.02 -3.91
N PHE A 108 3.24 -11.25 -4.42
CA PHE A 108 3.09 -12.48 -3.67
C PHE A 108 1.78 -12.56 -2.86
N PRO A 109 0.60 -12.24 -3.44
CA PRO A 109 -0.66 -12.40 -2.73
C PRO A 109 -0.90 -13.86 -2.37
N ASP A 110 -1.61 -14.13 -1.29
CA ASP A 110 -1.86 -15.49 -0.81
C ASP A 110 -2.37 -16.41 -1.95
N PRO A 111 -1.63 -17.47 -2.32
CA PRO A 111 -1.92 -18.22 -3.55
C PRO A 111 -3.15 -19.12 -3.43
N TRP A 112 -3.55 -19.47 -2.20
CA TRP A 112 -4.69 -20.33 -1.89
C TRP A 112 -4.82 -21.55 -2.85
N PRO A 113 -3.90 -22.54 -2.78
CA PRO A 113 -3.79 -23.59 -3.80
C PRO A 113 -4.96 -24.59 -3.79
N LYS A 114 -5.68 -24.71 -2.66
CA LYS A 114 -6.82 -25.64 -2.53
C LYS A 114 -8.05 -25.06 -3.23
N LYS A 115 -8.74 -25.85 -4.08
CA LYS A 115 -9.97 -25.42 -4.80
C LYS A 115 -11.00 -24.72 -3.91
N ARG A 116 -11.26 -25.26 -2.72
CA ARG A 116 -12.17 -24.68 -1.72
C ARG A 116 -11.79 -23.28 -1.23
N HIS A 117 -10.56 -22.83 -1.45
CA HIS A 117 -10.06 -21.52 -1.05
C HIS A 117 -9.96 -20.53 -2.22
N HIS A 118 -10.35 -20.89 -3.45
CA HIS A 118 -10.24 -19.99 -4.61
C HIS A 118 -10.95 -18.65 -4.39
N LYS A 119 -12.07 -18.63 -3.66
CA LYS A 119 -12.80 -17.40 -3.31
C LYS A 119 -12.02 -16.44 -2.38
N ARG A 120 -10.89 -16.88 -1.82
CA ARG A 120 -10.02 -16.06 -0.95
C ARG A 120 -8.88 -15.39 -1.72
N ARG A 121 -8.70 -15.70 -3.00
CA ARG A 121 -7.67 -15.04 -3.82
C ARG A 121 -8.09 -13.59 -4.06
N LEU A 122 -7.16 -12.68 -3.83
CA LEU A 122 -7.32 -11.27 -4.15
C LEU A 122 -7.50 -11.08 -5.66
N VAL A 123 -6.59 -11.67 -6.45
CA VAL A 123 -6.54 -11.50 -7.91
C VAL A 123 -7.68 -12.28 -8.56
N THR A 124 -8.73 -11.55 -8.89
CA THR A 124 -9.95 -12.02 -9.55
C THR A 124 -10.35 -11.03 -10.66
N PRO A 125 -11.27 -11.40 -11.58
CA PRO A 125 -11.79 -10.44 -12.55
C PRO A 125 -12.41 -9.19 -11.91
N ALA A 126 -13.13 -9.34 -10.80
CA ALA A 126 -13.73 -8.21 -10.07
C ALA A 126 -12.65 -7.27 -9.50
N PHE A 127 -11.59 -7.85 -8.92
CA PHE A 127 -10.42 -7.07 -8.49
C PHE A 127 -9.78 -6.34 -9.68
N GLY A 128 -9.60 -7.01 -10.83
CA GLY A 128 -9.03 -6.38 -12.03
C GLY A 128 -9.84 -5.18 -12.50
N THR A 129 -11.18 -5.28 -12.53
CA THR A 129 -12.07 -4.17 -12.85
C THR A 129 -11.93 -3.01 -11.86
N LEU A 130 -11.95 -3.32 -10.55
CA LEU A 130 -11.83 -2.31 -9.51
C LEU A 130 -10.46 -1.63 -9.55
N ALA A 131 -9.37 -2.40 -9.62
CA ALA A 131 -8.02 -1.87 -9.73
C ALA A 131 -7.86 -0.98 -10.97
N SER A 132 -8.43 -1.39 -12.11
CA SER A 132 -8.40 -0.59 -13.33
C SER A 132 -9.12 0.75 -13.22
N SER A 133 -10.18 0.86 -12.41
CA SER A 133 -10.89 2.16 -12.26
C SER A 133 -10.08 3.16 -11.44
N LYS A 134 -9.18 2.67 -10.57
CA LYS A 134 -8.30 3.51 -9.74
C LYS A 134 -7.04 3.95 -10.48
N LEU A 135 -6.66 3.25 -11.54
CA LEU A 135 -5.48 3.60 -12.31
C LEU A 135 -5.73 4.78 -13.26
N ASN A 136 -4.76 5.69 -13.36
CA ASN A 136 -4.72 6.69 -14.40
C ASN A 136 -4.64 6.06 -15.80
N VAL A 137 -5.04 6.79 -16.85
CA VAL A 137 -4.81 6.34 -18.23
C VAL A 137 -3.30 6.17 -18.45
N GLY A 138 -2.87 4.97 -18.81
CA GLY A 138 -1.45 4.61 -18.92
C GLY A 138 -0.79 4.16 -17.61
N GLY A 139 -1.55 4.18 -16.50
CA GLY A 139 -1.16 3.59 -15.23
C GLY A 139 -0.95 2.08 -15.32
N ARG A 140 -0.19 1.52 -14.38
CA ARG A 140 0.25 0.13 -14.44
C ARG A 140 -0.11 -0.64 -13.18
N LEU A 141 -0.58 -1.87 -13.36
CA LEU A 141 -0.68 -2.87 -12.32
C LEU A 141 0.46 -3.89 -12.49
N LEU A 142 1.34 -3.98 -11.50
CA LEU A 142 2.38 -5.00 -11.43
C LEU A 142 1.93 -6.13 -10.50
N LEU A 143 1.96 -7.35 -11.03
CA LEU A 143 1.58 -8.57 -10.34
C LEU A 143 2.76 -9.53 -10.35
N ALA A 144 3.10 -10.10 -9.19
CA ALA A 144 4.13 -11.13 -9.03
C ALA A 144 3.72 -12.18 -8.00
#